data_AF-A0A4R5IXX9-F1
#
_entry.id   AF-A0A4R5IXX9-F1
#
_cell.length_a   1.000
_cell.length_b   1.000
_cell.length_c   1.000
_cell.angle_alpha   90.00
_cell.angle_beta   90.00
_cell.angle_gamma   90.00
#
_symmetry.space_group_name_H-M   'P 1'
#
loop_
_entity.id
_entity.type
_entity.pdbx_description
1 polymer ?
#
loop_
_entity_poly.entity_id
_entity_poly.type
_entity_poly.pdbx_seq_one_letter_code
_entity_poly.pdbx_strand_id
1 'polypeptide(L)'
;MKTARIAYGGAIHSATPHEGGLTLADGRVVSEADVVWLPPFEVGTIIALGLNYADHVRELSKELTVTAKDEPLVFLKGPGTLIGHNAQTRRPKDATFMHYECELAVVIGKPAKGVKAADA
;
A
#
# COMPACT_ATOMS: atom_id res chain seq x y z
N MET A 1 16.01 -6.09 -0.40
CA MET A 1 16.19 -5.60 -1.79
C MET A 1 14.90 -4.90 -2.19
N LYS A 2 14.96 -3.71 -2.79
CA LYS A 2 13.77 -3.00 -3.29
C LYS A 2 13.40 -3.57 -4.66
N THR A 3 12.12 -3.86 -4.86
CA THR A 3 11.57 -4.38 -6.11
C THR A 3 10.37 -3.56 -6.55
N ALA A 4 10.09 -3.58 -7.85
CA ALA A 4 8.96 -2.91 -8.46
C ALA A 4 8.35 -3.80 -9.55
N ARG A 5 7.09 -3.51 -9.90
CA ARG A 5 6.44 -3.99 -11.12
C ARG A 5 6.08 -2.79 -11.98
N ILE A 6 6.37 -2.89 -13.26
CA ILE A 6 6.14 -1.82 -14.23
C ILE A 6 5.58 -2.41 -15.53
N ALA A 7 4.83 -1.63 -16.29
CA ALA A 7 4.51 -1.91 -17.68
C ALA A 7 5.37 -1.03 -18.59
N TYR A 8 6.06 -1.66 -19.55
CA TYR A 8 6.96 -0.98 -20.49
C TYR A 8 7.10 -1.82 -21.77
N GLY A 9 7.06 -1.16 -22.93
CA GLY A 9 7.19 -1.83 -24.23
C GLY A 9 6.13 -2.91 -24.49
N GLY A 10 4.90 -2.72 -23.97
CA GLY A 10 3.78 -3.66 -24.17
C GLY A 10 3.79 -4.90 -23.26
N ALA A 11 4.71 -4.99 -22.29
CA ALA A 11 4.78 -6.10 -21.34
C ALA A 11 4.93 -5.62 -19.89
N ILE A 12 4.62 -6.50 -18.94
CA ILE A 12 4.85 -6.28 -17.51
C ILE A 12 6.21 -6.86 -17.14
N HIS A 13 6.99 -6.08 -16.38
CA HIS A 13 8.33 -6.44 -15.93
C HIS A 13 8.44 -6.31 -14.41
N SER A 14 9.22 -7.21 -13.82
CA SER A 14 9.84 -6.96 -12.52
C SER A 14 11.06 -6.06 -12.71
N ALA A 15 11.24 -5.11 -11.81
CA ALA A 15 12.32 -4.14 -11.88
C ALA A 15 12.97 -3.90 -10.51
N THR A 16 14.21 -3.46 -10.53
CA THR A 16 14.99 -3.06 -9.34
C THR A 16 15.60 -1.68 -9.55
N PRO A 17 15.82 -0.89 -8.48
CA PRO A 17 16.43 0.43 -8.62
C PRO A 17 17.82 0.36 -9.27
N HIS A 18 18.10 1.34 -10.12
CA HIS A 18 19.38 1.55 -10.80
C HIS A 18 19.69 3.06 -10.81
N GLU A 19 20.96 3.45 -10.88
CA GLU A 19 21.35 4.88 -10.87
C GLU A 19 20.70 5.68 -12.01
N GLY A 20 20.59 5.06 -13.19
CA GLY A 20 19.90 5.61 -14.36
C GLY A 20 18.39 5.32 -14.46
N GLY A 21 17.75 4.84 -13.38
CA GLY A 21 16.32 4.51 -13.34
C GLY A 21 16.03 3.10 -12.82
N LEU A 22 15.60 2.20 -13.70
CA LEU A 22 15.16 0.85 -13.35
C LEU A 22 15.87 -0.22 -14.18
N THR A 23 16.45 -1.23 -13.53
CA THR A 23 16.94 -2.43 -14.20
C THR A 23 15.81 -3.46 -14.31
N LEU A 24 15.57 -3.96 -15.52
CA LEU A 24 14.64 -5.06 -15.80
C LEU A 24 15.34 -6.41 -15.67
N ALA A 25 14.58 -7.50 -15.59
CA ALA A 25 15.13 -8.86 -15.46
C ALA A 25 16.04 -9.30 -16.62
N ASP A 26 15.90 -8.70 -17.80
CA ASP A 26 16.74 -8.94 -18.97
C ASP A 26 17.97 -8.02 -19.06
N GLY A 27 18.22 -7.22 -18.04
CA GLY A 27 19.39 -6.33 -17.93
C GLY A 27 19.22 -4.95 -18.56
N ARG A 28 18.10 -4.68 -19.26
CA ARG A 28 17.82 -3.33 -19.77
C ARG A 28 17.67 -2.35 -18.60
N VAL A 29 18.14 -1.12 -18.83
CA VAL A 29 17.90 0.02 -17.94
C VAL A 29 16.92 0.96 -18.62
N VAL A 30 15.83 1.30 -17.93
CA VAL A 30 14.78 2.19 -18.43
C VAL A 30 14.57 3.35 -17.46
N SER A 31 14.19 4.51 -18.01
CA SER A 31 13.86 5.69 -17.22
C SER A 31 12.57 5.48 -16.44
N GLU A 32 12.52 5.96 -15.20
CA GLU A 32 11.29 5.95 -14.38
C GLU A 32 10.15 6.78 -15.00
N ALA A 33 10.48 7.74 -15.87
CA ALA A 33 9.50 8.58 -16.56
C ALA A 33 8.85 7.88 -17.77
N ASP A 34 9.45 6.81 -18.30
CA ASP A 34 9.00 6.13 -19.51
C ASP A 34 8.13 4.89 -19.22
N VAL A 35 7.92 4.58 -17.94
CA VAL A 35 7.21 3.38 -17.50
C VAL A 35 5.86 3.72 -16.88
N VAL A 36 4.93 2.78 -16.97
CA VAL A 36 3.72 2.82 -16.14
C VAL A 36 3.98 1.98 -14.91
N TRP A 37 3.99 2.60 -13.74
CA TRP A 37 4.15 1.89 -12.48
C TRP A 37 2.89 1.08 -12.15
N LEU A 38 3.11 -0.11 -11.60
CA LEU A 38 2.06 -0.99 -11.11
C LEU A 38 2.22 -1.20 -9.61
N PRO A 39 1.20 -1.73 -8.91
CA PRO A 39 1.39 -2.28 -7.58
C PRO A 39 2.55 -3.31 -7.59
N PRO A 40 3.43 -3.30 -6.57
CA PRO A 40 4.71 -4.02 -6.62
C PRO A 40 4.56 -5.56 -6.68
N PHE A 41 3.36 -6.09 -6.45
CA PHE A 41 2.98 -7.49 -6.62
C PHE A 41 1.46 -7.58 -6.88
N GLU A 42 0.96 -8.78 -7.18
CA GLU A 42 -0.48 -9.04 -7.24
C GLU A 42 -1.04 -9.16 -5.83
N VAL A 43 -1.73 -8.12 -5.38
CA VAL A 43 -2.25 -8.03 -4.02
C VAL A 43 -3.58 -8.77 -3.92
N GLY A 44 -3.73 -9.58 -2.88
CA GLY A 44 -5.01 -10.20 -2.51
C GLY A 44 -5.84 -9.29 -1.62
N THR A 45 -6.22 -9.80 -0.45
CA THR A 45 -6.97 -9.05 0.56
C THR A 45 -6.08 -8.05 1.29
N ILE A 46 -6.55 -6.80 1.41
CA ILE A 46 -5.89 -5.76 2.22
C ILE A 46 -6.67 -5.60 3.52
N ILE A 47 -5.94 -5.68 4.63
CA ILE A 47 -6.45 -5.45 5.98
C ILE A 47 -5.86 -4.12 6.45
N ALA A 48 -6.72 -3.14 6.75
CA ALA A 48 -6.33 -1.81 7.22
C ALA A 48 -6.77 -1.60 8.67
N LEU A 49 -6.02 -0.76 9.40
CA LEU A 49 -6.25 -0.49 10.82
C LEU A 49 -6.65 0.97 11.01
N GLY A 50 -7.85 1.20 11.53
CA GLY A 50 -8.28 2.52 11.97
C GLY A 50 -7.70 2.87 13.35
N LEU A 51 -7.50 4.16 13.61
CA LEU A 51 -7.14 4.70 14.93
C LEU A 51 -5.82 4.15 15.51
N ASN A 52 -4.86 3.76 14.66
CA ASN A 52 -3.62 3.09 15.07
C ASN A 52 -2.44 4.05 15.42
N TYR A 53 -2.73 5.35 15.62
CA TYR A 53 -1.77 6.34 16.09
C TYR A 53 -2.31 7.05 17.33
N ALA A 54 -1.51 7.08 18.41
CA ALA A 54 -1.94 7.56 19.72
C ALA A 54 -2.48 9.00 19.70
N ASP A 55 -1.90 9.85 18.85
CA ASP A 55 -2.31 11.26 18.73
C ASP A 55 -3.70 11.37 18.11
N HIS A 56 -4.02 10.50 17.15
CA HIS A 56 -5.31 10.42 16.47
C HIS A 56 -6.41 9.88 17.40
N VAL A 57 -6.07 8.91 18.27
CA VAL A 57 -6.98 8.42 19.32
C VAL A 57 -7.32 9.53 20.30
N ARG A 58 -6.33 10.35 20.71
CA ARG A 58 -6.59 11.46 21.65
C ARG A 58 -7.51 12.52 21.06
N GLU A 59 -7.39 12.82 19.77
CA GLU A 59 -8.28 13.77 19.08
C GLU A 59 -9.74 13.30 19.08
N LEU A 60 -9.96 12.01 18.80
CA LEU A 60 -11.30 11.41 18.67
C LEU A 60 -11.87 10.86 19.98
N SER A 61 -11.06 10.70 21.04
CA SER A 61 -11.48 10.18 22.35
C SER A 61 -12.52 11.03 23.09
N LYS A 62 -12.80 12.25 22.59
CA LYS A 62 -13.90 13.08 23.09
C LYS A 62 -15.27 12.66 22.53
N GLU A 63 -15.30 11.95 21.40
CA GLU A 63 -16.52 11.61 20.66
C GLU A 63 -16.72 10.09 20.50
N LEU A 64 -15.64 9.29 20.55
CA LEU A 64 -15.67 7.84 20.44
C LEU A 64 -15.32 7.18 21.78
N THR A 65 -16.02 6.09 22.11
CA THR A 65 -15.75 5.26 23.29
C THR A 65 -14.57 4.29 23.08
N VAL A 66 -13.87 4.38 21.95
CA VAL A 66 -12.76 3.50 21.59
C VAL A 66 -11.47 4.03 22.19
N THR A 67 -10.77 3.17 22.91
CA THR A 67 -9.50 3.46 23.58
C THR A 67 -8.39 2.60 22.98
N ALA A 68 -7.13 2.96 23.24
CA ALA A 68 -5.96 2.18 22.82
C ALA A 68 -5.88 0.76 23.45
N LYS A 69 -6.82 0.40 24.35
CA LYS A 69 -6.91 -0.91 24.99
C LYS A 69 -7.95 -1.83 24.34
N ASP A 70 -8.77 -1.32 23.44
CA ASP A 70 -9.79 -2.10 22.75
C ASP A 70 -9.18 -2.90 21.60
N GLU A 71 -9.92 -3.90 21.11
CA GLU A 71 -9.49 -4.67 19.94
C GLU A 71 -9.25 -3.73 18.74
N PRO A 72 -8.23 -3.99 17.90
CA PRO A 72 -7.93 -3.13 16.77
C PRO A 72 -9.15 -2.96 15.86
N LEU A 73 -9.46 -1.71 15.50
CA LEU A 73 -10.49 -1.43 14.51
C LEU A 73 -9.96 -1.82 13.12
N VAL A 74 -10.49 -2.91 12.58
CA VAL A 74 -10.04 -3.45 11.30
C VAL A 74 -11.11 -3.28 10.23
N PHE A 75 -10.69 -2.92 9.02
CA PHE A 75 -11.54 -2.91 7.83
C PHE A 75 -10.80 -3.46 6.60
N LEU A 76 -11.56 -3.81 5.56
CA LEU A 76 -11.03 -4.42 4.35
C LEU A 76 -11.00 -3.43 3.19
N LYS A 77 -9.95 -3.52 2.37
CA LYS A 77 -9.92 -2.91 1.04
C LYS A 77 -9.79 -4.00 -0.02
N GLY A 78 -10.56 -3.88 -1.10
CA GLY A 78 -10.47 -4.79 -2.23
C GLY A 78 -9.26 -4.48 -3.13
N PRO A 79 -8.77 -5.45 -3.91
CA PRO A 79 -7.61 -5.26 -4.80
C PRO A 79 -7.85 -4.19 -5.87
N GLY A 80 -9.11 -4.00 -6.31
CA GLY A 80 -9.49 -2.94 -7.26
C GLY A 80 -9.34 -1.51 -6.73
N THR A 81 -8.88 -1.32 -5.49
CA THR A 81 -8.59 -0.01 -4.91
C THR A 81 -7.13 0.42 -5.08
N LEU A 82 -6.26 -0.48 -5.58
CA LEU A 82 -4.84 -0.22 -5.76
C LEU A 82 -4.56 0.49 -7.07
N ILE A 83 -3.57 1.38 -7.02
CA ILE A 83 -2.99 2.04 -8.18
C ILE A 83 -1.46 2.01 -8.04
N GLY A 84 -0.74 2.09 -9.16
CA GLY A 84 0.71 2.19 -9.14
C GLY A 84 1.21 3.58 -8.71
N HIS A 85 2.51 3.70 -8.46
CA HIS A 85 3.16 4.98 -8.21
C HIS A 85 2.91 5.97 -9.37
N ASN A 86 2.75 7.27 -9.08
CA ASN A 86 2.42 8.32 -10.05
C ASN A 86 1.10 8.14 -10.82
N ALA A 87 0.29 7.14 -10.51
CA ALA A 87 -1.07 7.04 -11.03
C ALA A 87 -2.00 8.09 -10.40
N GLN A 88 -3.17 8.28 -11.02
CA GLN A 88 -4.16 9.24 -10.57
C GLN A 88 -5.24 8.59 -9.71
N THR A 89 -5.52 9.18 -8.55
CA THR A 89 -6.68 8.81 -7.73
C THR A 89 -7.93 9.53 -8.22
N ARG A 90 -9.02 8.79 -8.44
CA ARG A 90 -10.31 9.38 -8.85
C ARG A 90 -11.12 9.83 -7.64
N ARG A 91 -11.35 11.14 -7.51
CA ARG A 91 -12.29 11.71 -6.53
C ARG A 91 -13.76 11.46 -6.96
N PRO A 92 -14.62 10.89 -6.09
CA PRO A 92 -16.06 10.82 -6.36
C PRO A 92 -16.70 12.20 -6.53
N LYS A 93 -17.68 12.33 -7.44
CA LYS A 93 -18.29 13.63 -7.77
C LYS A 93 -19.04 14.28 -6.61
N ASP A 94 -19.58 13.46 -5.72
CA ASP A 94 -20.37 13.79 -4.55
C ASP A 94 -19.55 13.84 -3.25
N ALA A 95 -18.24 13.57 -3.32
CA ALA A 95 -17.39 13.70 -2.14
C ALA A 95 -17.27 15.16 -1.74
N THR A 96 -17.65 15.49 -0.51
CA THR A 96 -17.37 16.79 0.12
C THR A 96 -15.98 16.77 0.77
N PHE A 97 -15.64 15.68 1.45
CA PHE A 97 -14.35 15.46 2.10
C PHE A 97 -13.67 14.22 1.53
N MET A 98 -12.41 14.36 1.13
CA MET A 98 -11.55 13.26 0.70
C MET A 98 -10.16 13.55 1.23
N HIS A 99 -9.72 12.73 2.17
CA HIS A 99 -8.42 12.88 2.82
C HIS A 99 -7.45 11.83 2.31
N TYR A 100 -6.17 12.12 2.41
CA TYR A 100 -5.11 11.14 2.20
C TYR A 100 -4.66 10.61 3.57
N GLU A 101 -4.26 9.35 3.61
CA GLU A 101 -3.69 8.69 4.78
C GLU A 101 -2.39 8.04 4.35
N CYS A 102 -1.27 8.53 4.89
CA CYS A 102 0.04 7.96 4.63
C CYS A 102 0.32 6.89 5.68
N GLU A 103 0.32 5.63 5.26
CA GLU A 103 0.44 4.48 6.16
C GLU A 103 1.62 3.57 5.78
N LEU A 104 2.17 2.89 6.78
CA LEU A 104 3.07 1.77 6.54
C LEU A 104 2.27 0.54 6.13
N ALA A 105 2.49 0.04 4.92
CA ALA A 105 1.95 -1.24 4.48
C ALA A 105 2.88 -2.40 4.85
N VAL A 106 2.32 -3.44 5.47
CA VAL A 106 3.03 -4.69 5.77
C VAL A 106 2.61 -5.76 4.77
N VAL A 107 3.58 -6.42 4.12
CA VAL A 107 3.33 -7.49 3.16
C VAL A 107 3.59 -8.83 3.82
N ILE A 108 2.55 -9.67 3.91
CA ILE A 108 2.65 -11.00 4.50
C ILE A 108 3.23 -11.98 3.47
N GLY A 109 4.42 -12.52 3.76
CA GLY A 109 5.15 -13.39 2.83
C GLY A 109 4.82 -14.89 2.94
N LYS A 110 4.06 -15.32 3.95
CA LYS A 110 3.74 -16.75 4.21
C LYS A 110 2.32 -16.91 4.75
N PRO A 111 1.61 -18.00 4.43
CA PRO A 111 0.36 -18.33 5.10
C PRO A 111 0.54 -18.39 6.62
N ALA A 112 -0.36 -17.77 7.37
CA ALA A 112 -0.24 -17.57 8.81
C ALA A 112 -1.60 -17.74 9.50
N LYS A 113 -1.62 -18.37 10.68
CA LYS A 113 -2.79 -18.49 11.54
C LYS A 113 -2.34 -18.66 13.00
N GLY A 114 -2.89 -17.88 13.91
CA GLY A 114 -2.56 -17.97 15.34
C GLY A 114 -1.10 -17.63 15.66
N VAL A 115 -0.48 -16.74 14.89
CA VAL A 115 0.91 -16.30 15.07
C VAL A 115 1.01 -15.41 16.30
N LYS A 116 1.95 -15.71 17.20
CA LYS A 116 2.23 -14.85 18.37
C LYS A 116 2.98 -13.61 17.90
N ALA A 117 2.85 -12.50 18.63
CA ALA A 117 3.52 -11.25 18.29
C ALA A 117 5.06 -11.37 18.18
N ALA A 118 5.69 -12.24 18.97
CA ALA A 118 7.13 -12.49 18.90
C ALA A 118 7.58 -13.32 17.68
N ASP A 119 6.63 -13.98 17.01
CA ASP A 119 6.85 -14.85 15.85
C ASP A 119 6.36 -14.20 14.53
N ALA A 120 5.91 -12.94 14.60
CA ALA A 120 5.46 -12.14 13.46
C ALA A 120 6.65 -11.50 12.73
#